data_AF-A0A945QIQ2-F1
#
_entry.id   AF-A0A945QIQ2-F1
#
_cell.length_a   1.000
_cell.length_b   1.000
_cell.length_c   1.000
_cell.angle_alpha   90.00
_cell.angle_beta   90.00
_cell.angle_gamma   90.00
#
_symmetry.space_group_name_H-M   'P 1'
#
loop_
_entity.id
_entity.type
_entity.pdbx_description
1 polymer ?
#
loop_
_entity_poly.entity_id
_entity_poly.type
_entity_poly.pdbx_seq_one_letter_code
_entity_poly.pdbx_strand_id
1 'polypeptide(L)'
;VYARLGRPETPESYEIQRPELPEALAPTEADAVRERGFLTAMHRAGATPAAVQAAFDWYYDEAGSMLERGQAAAVEAQQGQEAELRRAWGHDFKRNRGMAKRALREFAGRSGADRLSALMGEAEVLRIFAKIGQRIGEDAMVTSDGVPDSEGGLRKELDKLYKSRDYWTNEDTQKRVSSLNKALVQKTGKPNEAA
;
A
#
# COMPACT_ATOMS: atom_id res chain seq x y z
N VAL A 1 33.77 40.80 -26.26
CA VAL A 1 32.46 41.47 -26.00
C VAL A 1 31.82 40.94 -24.72
N TYR A 2 31.70 39.63 -24.51
CA TYR A 2 31.07 39.03 -23.32
C TYR A 2 31.63 39.44 -21.94
N ALA A 3 32.95 39.60 -21.80
CA ALA A 3 33.56 40.04 -20.53
C ALA A 3 33.13 41.47 -20.11
N ARG A 4 32.75 42.33 -21.07
CA ARG A 4 32.25 43.68 -20.77
C ARG A 4 30.81 43.68 -20.25
N LEU A 5 30.11 42.54 -20.33
CA LEU A 5 28.73 42.36 -19.87
C LEU A 5 28.66 41.64 -18.51
N GLY A 6 29.80 41.42 -17.84
CA GLY A 6 29.86 40.82 -16.50
C GLY A 6 29.85 39.30 -16.46
N ARG A 7 30.01 38.61 -17.60
CA ARG A 7 30.22 37.15 -17.64
C ARG A 7 31.56 36.79 -17.00
N PRO A 8 31.64 35.75 -16.13
CA PRO A 8 32.91 35.26 -15.60
C PRO A 8 33.85 34.73 -16.69
N GLU A 9 35.13 34.55 -16.32
CA GLU A 9 36.16 34.05 -17.24
C GLU A 9 36.02 32.55 -17.55
N THR A 10 35.57 31.77 -16.56
CA THR A 10 35.30 30.33 -16.71
C THR A 10 33.93 29.96 -16.14
N PRO A 11 33.34 28.81 -16.55
CA PRO A 11 32.09 28.30 -15.97
C PRO A 11 32.14 28.08 -14.45
N GLU A 12 33.32 27.78 -13.90
CA GLU A 12 33.51 27.51 -12.47
C GLU A 12 33.54 28.78 -11.63
N SER A 13 33.74 29.95 -12.26
CA SER A 13 33.77 31.25 -11.58
C SER A 13 32.39 31.86 -11.34
N TYR A 14 31.30 31.13 -11.59
CA TYR A 14 29.97 31.57 -11.14
C TYR A 14 29.83 31.33 -9.64
N GLU A 15 29.72 32.42 -8.86
CA GLU A 15 29.32 32.36 -7.47
C GLU A 15 27.80 32.18 -7.38
N ILE A 16 27.36 30.93 -7.15
CA ILE A 16 25.95 30.60 -6.99
C ILE A 16 25.60 30.51 -5.51
N GLN A 17 24.63 31.30 -5.10
CA GLN A 17 24.00 31.17 -3.78
C GLN A 17 22.90 30.12 -3.88
N ARG A 18 22.97 29.10 -3.04
CA ARG A 18 21.94 28.06 -2.98
C ARG A 18 20.95 28.39 -1.86
N PRO A 19 19.64 28.31 -2.11
CA PRO A 19 18.66 28.41 -1.04
C PRO A 19 18.81 27.25 -0.06
N GLU A 20 18.30 27.41 1.16
CA GLU A 20 18.15 26.29 2.08
C GLU A 20 17.11 25.31 1.51
N LEU A 21 17.55 24.07 1.28
CA LEU A 21 16.69 23.05 0.68
C LEU A 21 16.13 22.13 1.77
N PRO A 22 14.85 21.74 1.67
CA PRO A 22 14.32 20.61 2.45
C PRO A 22 15.19 19.37 2.23
N GLU A 23 15.28 18.50 3.24
CA GLU A 23 16.08 17.26 3.17
C GLU A 23 15.73 16.40 1.94
N ALA A 24 14.45 16.38 1.55
CA ALA A 24 13.97 15.67 0.36
C ALA A 24 14.52 16.21 -0.97
N LEU A 25 15.06 17.43 -0.99
CA LEU A 25 15.69 18.09 -2.14
C LEU A 25 17.19 18.28 -1.93
N ALA A 26 17.79 17.63 -0.93
CA ALA A 26 19.22 17.70 -0.68
C ALA A 26 20.01 17.29 -1.95
N PRO A 27 21.01 18.08 -2.39
CA PRO A 27 21.73 17.78 -3.62
C PRO A 27 22.49 16.46 -3.53
N THR A 28 22.33 15.62 -4.54
CA THR A 28 23.10 14.40 -4.73
C THR A 28 24.36 14.66 -5.57
N GLU A 29 25.26 13.67 -5.66
CA GLU A 29 26.41 13.75 -6.57
C GLU A 29 25.98 13.92 -8.04
N ALA A 30 24.84 13.32 -8.44
CA ALA A 30 24.29 13.47 -9.78
C ALA A 30 23.80 14.91 -10.03
N ASP A 31 23.30 15.59 -9.00
CA ASP A 31 22.90 17.00 -9.08
C ASP A 31 24.11 17.90 -9.29
N ALA A 32 25.21 17.65 -8.58
CA ALA A 32 26.46 18.38 -8.79
C ALA A 32 27.00 18.24 -10.23
N VAL A 33 26.86 17.07 -10.85
CA VAL A 33 27.22 16.87 -12.27
C VAL A 33 26.32 17.69 -13.20
N ARG A 34 25.00 17.66 -12.98
CA ARG A 34 24.04 18.45 -13.76
C ARG A 34 24.29 19.95 -13.62
N GLU A 35 24.59 20.40 -12.41
CA GLU A 35 24.90 21.79 -12.10
C GLU A 35 26.10 22.30 -12.91
N ARG A 36 27.21 21.56 -12.92
CA ARG A 36 28.39 21.91 -13.73
C ARG A 36 28.09 21.96 -15.23
N GLY A 37 27.27 21.02 -15.71
CA GLY A 37 26.80 21.01 -17.09
C GLY A 37 25.98 22.27 -17.43
N PHE A 38 25.10 22.66 -16.51
CA PHE A 38 24.30 23.88 -16.62
C PHE A 38 25.18 25.14 -16.64
N LEU A 39 26.11 25.29 -15.69
CA LEU A 39 27.03 26.44 -15.66
C LEU A 39 27.89 26.53 -16.93
N THR A 40 28.33 25.39 -17.47
CA THR A 40 29.03 25.32 -18.75
C THR A 40 28.17 25.83 -19.90
N ALA A 41 26.90 25.43 -19.95
CA ALA A 41 25.95 25.89 -20.98
C ALA A 41 25.69 27.40 -20.86
N MET A 42 25.46 27.90 -19.64
CA MET A 42 25.22 29.33 -19.40
C MET A 42 26.44 30.19 -19.70
N HIS A 43 27.65 29.72 -19.37
CA HIS A 43 28.89 30.38 -19.76
C HIS A 43 29.04 30.49 -21.29
N ARG A 44 28.77 29.39 -22.01
CA ARG A 44 28.78 29.39 -23.49
C ARG A 44 27.76 30.36 -24.08
N ALA A 45 26.57 30.45 -23.46
CA ALA A 45 25.52 31.39 -23.84
C ALA A 45 25.85 32.86 -23.51
N GLY A 46 26.92 33.10 -22.76
CA GLY A 46 27.30 34.45 -22.35
C GLY A 46 26.45 35.02 -21.22
N ALA A 47 25.79 34.17 -20.44
CA ALA A 47 24.94 34.59 -19.33
C ALA A 47 25.72 35.42 -18.30
N THR A 48 25.04 36.34 -17.64
CA THR A 48 25.61 37.09 -16.51
C THR A 48 25.39 36.31 -15.21
N PRO A 49 26.19 36.54 -14.15
CA PRO A 49 25.98 35.91 -12.85
C PRO A 49 24.56 36.11 -12.32
N ALA A 50 23.99 37.30 -12.49
CA ALA A 50 22.61 37.60 -12.09
C ALA A 50 21.58 36.73 -12.84
N ALA A 51 21.78 36.50 -14.15
CA ALA A 51 20.89 35.65 -14.94
C ALA A 51 21.01 34.17 -14.53
N VAL A 52 22.23 33.72 -14.21
CA VAL A 52 22.44 32.35 -13.71
C VAL A 52 21.81 32.18 -12.33
N GLN A 53 22.01 33.13 -11.41
CA GLN A 53 21.40 33.10 -10.08
C GLN A 53 19.86 33.06 -10.16
N ALA A 54 19.26 33.93 -10.98
CA ALA A 54 17.80 33.95 -11.15
C ALA A 54 17.24 32.62 -11.71
N ALA A 55 18.00 31.94 -12.56
CA ALA A 55 17.61 30.62 -13.07
C ALA A 55 17.68 29.52 -11.98
N PHE A 56 18.68 29.59 -11.09
CA PHE A 56 18.77 28.69 -9.94
C PHE A 56 17.64 28.93 -8.94
N ASP A 57 17.37 30.18 -8.61
CA ASP A 57 16.30 30.56 -7.68
C ASP A 57 14.95 30.03 -8.18
N TRP A 58 14.64 30.25 -9.47
CA TRP A 58 13.44 29.73 -10.09
C TRP A 58 13.38 28.19 -10.07
N TYR A 59 14.49 27.51 -10.38
CA TYR A 59 14.52 26.05 -10.40
C TYR A 59 14.20 25.45 -9.04
N TYR A 60 14.79 26.00 -7.97
CA TYR A 60 14.58 25.47 -6.62
C TYR A 60 13.20 25.83 -6.05
N ASP A 61 12.67 27.02 -6.37
CA ASP A 61 11.28 27.38 -6.05
C ASP A 61 10.29 26.43 -6.73
N GLU A 62 10.47 26.17 -8.03
CA GLU A 62 9.63 25.24 -8.77
C GLU A 62 9.77 23.80 -8.25
N ALA A 63 10.98 23.36 -7.91
CA ALA A 63 11.23 22.04 -7.32
C ALA A 63 10.52 21.90 -5.96
N GLY A 64 10.55 22.94 -5.12
CA GLY A 64 9.80 23.00 -3.87
C GLY A 64 8.30 22.91 -4.11
N SER A 65 7.77 23.72 -5.02
CA SER A 65 6.33 23.71 -5.35
C SER A 65 5.87 22.37 -5.93
N MET A 66 6.68 21.74 -6.78
CA MET A 66 6.40 20.41 -7.30
C MET A 66 6.37 19.35 -6.19
N LEU A 67 7.29 19.41 -5.22
CA LEU A 67 7.31 18.52 -4.07
C LEU A 67 6.04 18.67 -3.23
N GLU A 68 5.65 19.90 -2.92
CA GLU A 68 4.43 20.20 -2.16
C GLU A 68 3.17 19.70 -2.87
N ARG A 69 3.04 20.00 -4.17
CA ARG A 69 1.91 19.52 -4.99
C ARG A 69 1.87 17.99 -5.05
N GLY A 70 3.01 17.33 -5.18
CA GLY A 70 3.11 15.87 -5.16
C GLY A 70 2.66 15.27 -3.83
N GLN A 71 3.07 15.86 -2.72
CA GLN A 71 2.63 15.45 -1.38
C GLN A 71 1.12 15.65 -1.20
N ALA A 72 0.59 16.80 -1.59
CA ALA A 72 -0.84 17.09 -1.52
C ALA A 72 -1.67 16.10 -2.35
N ALA A 73 -1.24 15.83 -3.60
CA ALA A 73 -1.90 14.86 -4.47
C ALA A 73 -1.85 13.43 -3.90
N ALA A 74 -0.74 13.03 -3.26
CA ALA A 74 -0.64 11.73 -2.62
C ALA A 74 -1.61 11.60 -1.43
N VAL A 75 -1.74 12.65 -0.62
CA VAL A 75 -2.69 12.69 0.50
C VAL A 75 -4.12 12.65 -0.01
N GLU A 76 -4.46 13.42 -1.04
CA GLU A 76 -5.80 13.43 -1.65
C GLU A 76 -6.15 12.05 -2.23
N ALA A 77 -5.22 11.42 -2.94
CA ALA A 77 -5.40 10.07 -3.46
C ALA A 77 -5.66 9.04 -2.34
N GLN A 78 -4.90 9.10 -1.24
CA GLN A 78 -5.13 8.23 -0.08
C GLN A 78 -6.51 8.47 0.56
N GLN A 79 -6.91 9.73 0.72
CA GLN A 79 -8.22 10.08 1.28
C GLN A 79 -9.36 9.59 0.39
N GLY A 80 -9.23 9.75 -0.93
CA GLY A 80 -10.21 9.26 -1.91
C GLY A 80 -10.39 7.75 -1.86
N GLN A 81 -9.28 7.00 -1.81
CA GLN A 81 -9.29 5.54 -1.69
C GLN A 81 -9.88 5.08 -0.35
N GLU A 82 -9.54 5.74 0.76
CA GLU A 82 -10.13 5.43 2.05
C GLU A 82 -11.64 5.70 2.06
N ALA A 83 -12.09 6.83 1.49
CA ALA A 83 -13.50 7.16 1.37
C ALA A 83 -14.26 6.10 0.54
N GLU A 84 -13.68 5.64 -0.57
CA GLU A 84 -14.25 4.60 -1.42
C GLU A 84 -14.39 3.27 -0.65
N LEU A 85 -13.35 2.85 0.07
CA LEU A 85 -13.37 1.64 0.88
C LEU A 85 -14.35 1.75 2.07
N ARG A 86 -14.47 2.93 2.69
CA ARG A 86 -15.47 3.19 3.75
C ARG A 86 -16.90 3.10 3.22
N ARG A 87 -17.17 3.64 2.02
CA ARG A 87 -18.47 3.48 1.35
C ARG A 87 -18.76 2.01 1.05
N ALA A 88 -17.77 1.26 0.58
CA ALA A 88 -17.93 -0.14 0.22
C ALA A 88 -18.10 -1.08 1.42
N TRP A 89 -17.44 -0.83 2.54
CA TRP A 89 -17.39 -1.74 3.69
C TRP A 89 -18.17 -1.26 4.92
N GLY A 90 -18.55 0.02 4.99
CA GLY A 90 -19.31 0.58 6.11
C GLY A 90 -18.67 0.30 7.47
N HIS A 91 -19.45 -0.28 8.38
CA HIS A 91 -19.01 -0.68 9.73
C HIS A 91 -17.81 -1.63 9.70
N ASP A 92 -17.71 -2.49 8.68
CA ASP A 92 -16.70 -3.52 8.58
C ASP A 92 -15.35 -3.02 8.04
N PHE A 93 -15.26 -1.73 7.72
CA PHE A 93 -14.08 -1.12 7.11
C PHE A 93 -12.78 -1.48 7.84
N LYS A 94 -12.73 -1.32 9.18
CA LYS A 94 -11.52 -1.62 9.97
C LYS A 94 -11.16 -3.10 9.89
N ARG A 95 -12.15 -3.99 9.98
CA ARG A 95 -11.96 -5.45 9.91
C ARG A 95 -11.42 -5.86 8.54
N ASN A 96 -12.09 -5.43 7.47
CA ASN A 96 -11.74 -5.76 6.09
C ASN A 96 -10.37 -5.20 5.70
N ARG A 97 -10.06 -3.95 6.10
CA ARG A 97 -8.74 -3.34 5.88
C ARG A 97 -7.63 -4.13 6.59
N GLY A 98 -7.87 -4.58 7.82
CA GLY A 98 -6.93 -5.40 8.58
C GLY A 98 -6.67 -6.75 7.92
N MET A 99 -7.73 -7.45 7.49
CA MET A 99 -7.64 -8.72 6.77
C MET A 99 -6.89 -8.56 5.44
N ALA A 100 -7.26 -7.55 4.65
CA ALA A 100 -6.61 -7.25 3.38
C ALA A 100 -5.12 -6.99 3.54
N LYS A 101 -4.72 -6.13 4.49
CA LYS A 101 -3.30 -5.82 4.72
C LYS A 101 -2.50 -7.03 5.20
N ARG A 102 -3.10 -7.93 5.99
CA ARG A 102 -2.44 -9.19 6.40
C ARG A 102 -2.28 -10.13 5.22
N ALA A 103 -3.36 -10.41 4.49
CA ALA A 103 -3.32 -11.28 3.32
C ALA A 103 -2.34 -10.76 2.26
N LEU A 104 -2.35 -9.45 1.98
CA LEU A 104 -1.45 -8.83 1.01
C LEU A 104 0.02 -9.02 1.39
N ARG A 105 0.38 -8.81 2.66
CA ARG A 105 1.75 -9.04 3.12
C ARG A 105 2.15 -10.50 3.05
N GLU A 106 1.25 -11.40 3.45
CA GLU A 106 1.50 -12.84 3.48
C GLU A 106 1.76 -13.40 2.07
N PHE A 107 0.92 -13.04 1.10
CA PHE A 107 0.95 -13.66 -0.23
C PHE A 107 1.82 -12.91 -1.24
N ALA A 108 1.91 -11.58 -1.16
CA ALA A 108 2.67 -10.77 -2.14
C ALA A 108 4.01 -10.25 -1.59
N GLY A 109 4.22 -10.29 -0.27
CA GLY A 109 5.33 -9.58 0.36
C GLY A 109 5.24 -8.06 0.17
N ARG A 110 6.16 -7.30 0.77
CA ARG A 110 6.12 -5.82 0.70
C ARG A 110 6.33 -5.30 -0.73
N SER A 111 7.33 -5.83 -1.42
CA SER A 111 7.66 -5.41 -2.80
C SER A 111 6.56 -5.78 -3.81
N GLY A 112 5.87 -6.91 -3.63
CA GLY A 112 4.73 -7.27 -4.48
C GLY A 112 3.50 -6.42 -4.20
N ALA A 113 3.24 -6.08 -2.93
CA ALA A 113 2.16 -5.17 -2.56
C ALA A 113 2.29 -3.80 -3.24
N ASP A 114 3.49 -3.21 -3.21
CA ASP A 114 3.74 -1.90 -3.82
C ASP A 114 3.55 -1.96 -5.34
N ARG A 115 4.04 -3.03 -6.00
CA ARG A 115 3.85 -3.24 -7.45
C ARG A 115 2.38 -3.41 -7.84
N LEU A 116 1.62 -4.19 -7.08
CA LEU A 116 0.20 -4.38 -7.34
C LEU A 116 -0.57 -3.07 -7.18
N SER A 117 -0.33 -2.33 -6.10
CA SER A 117 -0.97 -1.03 -5.87
C SER A 117 -0.63 -0.02 -6.95
N ALA A 118 0.60 -0.04 -7.48
CA ALA A 118 1.00 0.82 -8.60
C ALA A 118 0.30 0.47 -9.92
N LEU A 119 0.01 -0.82 -10.16
CA LEU A 119 -0.62 -1.29 -11.40
C LEU A 119 -2.13 -1.11 -11.43
N MET A 120 -2.81 -1.34 -10.30
CA MET A 120 -4.28 -1.44 -10.27
C MET A 120 -4.94 -0.53 -9.23
N GLY A 121 -4.17 0.24 -8.46
CA GLY A 121 -4.64 1.10 -7.38
C GLY A 121 -4.81 0.36 -6.05
N GLU A 122 -4.41 1.01 -4.96
CA GLU A 122 -4.43 0.41 -3.61
C GLU A 122 -5.84 0.00 -3.15
N ALA A 123 -6.89 0.76 -3.51
CA ALA A 123 -8.26 0.42 -3.13
C ALA A 123 -8.71 -0.94 -3.72
N GLU A 124 -8.39 -1.20 -5.00
CA GLU A 124 -8.76 -2.46 -5.65
C GLU A 124 -7.94 -3.63 -5.10
N VAL A 125 -6.64 -3.44 -4.87
CA VAL A 125 -5.78 -4.43 -4.21
C VAL A 125 -6.37 -4.78 -2.83
N LEU A 126 -6.71 -3.78 -2.01
CA LEU A 126 -7.27 -4.03 -0.69
C LEU A 126 -8.63 -4.73 -0.76
N ARG A 127 -9.47 -4.48 -1.78
CA ARG A 127 -10.71 -5.26 -2.00
C ARG A 127 -10.45 -6.72 -2.30
N ILE A 128 -9.56 -7.00 -3.24
CA ILE A 128 -9.24 -8.37 -3.64
C ILE A 128 -8.69 -9.14 -2.43
N PHE A 129 -7.74 -8.55 -1.71
CA PHE A 129 -7.11 -9.20 -0.57
C PHE A 129 -8.02 -9.27 0.66
N ALA A 130 -8.99 -8.36 0.83
CA ALA A 130 -10.03 -8.52 1.84
C ALA A 130 -10.87 -9.78 1.57
N LYS A 131 -11.28 -10.01 0.31
CA LYS A 131 -12.06 -11.21 -0.08
C LYS A 131 -11.26 -12.49 0.11
N ILE A 132 -9.97 -12.49 -0.23
CA ILE A 132 -9.06 -13.62 0.02
C ILE A 132 -8.96 -13.88 1.52
N GLY A 133 -8.71 -12.83 2.31
CA GLY A 133 -8.60 -12.93 3.77
C GLY A 133 -9.89 -13.39 4.47
N GLN A 134 -11.06 -13.02 3.95
CA GLN A 134 -12.35 -13.51 4.44
C GLN A 134 -12.49 -15.02 4.19
N ARG A 135 -12.24 -15.49 2.96
CA ARG A 135 -12.35 -16.92 2.64
C ARG A 135 -11.35 -17.81 3.39
N ILE A 136 -10.13 -17.32 3.60
CA ILE A 136 -9.09 -18.08 4.34
C ILE A 136 -9.30 -17.97 5.85
N GLY A 137 -9.68 -16.79 6.34
CA GLY A 137 -9.97 -16.56 7.76
C GLY A 137 -11.17 -17.36 8.25
N GLU A 138 -12.20 -17.52 7.42
CA GLU A 138 -13.33 -18.39 7.72
C GLU A 138 -12.90 -19.86 7.89
N ASP A 139 -11.94 -20.36 7.12
CA ASP A 139 -11.44 -21.73 7.25
C ASP A 139 -10.49 -21.93 8.45
N ALA A 140 -9.90 -20.85 8.99
CA ALA A 140 -8.85 -20.90 10.03
C ALA A 140 -9.31 -20.45 11.44
N MET A 141 -10.46 -19.80 11.58
CA MET A 141 -10.98 -19.41 12.89
C MET A 141 -11.58 -20.63 13.60
N VAL A 142 -10.78 -21.24 14.46
CA VAL A 142 -11.18 -22.33 15.35
C VAL A 142 -11.28 -21.75 16.77
N THR A 143 -12.37 -21.99 17.49
CA THR A 143 -12.54 -21.57 18.89
C THR A 143 -11.52 -22.28 19.80
N SER A 144 -11.38 -21.84 21.05
CA SER A 144 -10.50 -22.47 22.06
C SER A 144 -10.72 -23.98 22.21
N ASP A 145 -11.91 -24.46 21.85
CA ASP A 145 -12.35 -25.85 22.01
C ASP A 145 -12.19 -26.66 20.71
N GLY A 146 -11.42 -26.13 19.76
CA GLY A 146 -11.15 -26.78 18.50
C GLY A 146 -12.30 -26.72 17.50
N VAL A 147 -13.40 -25.98 17.77
CA VAL A 147 -14.59 -25.93 16.91
C VAL A 147 -14.47 -24.79 15.89
N PRO A 148 -14.68 -25.02 14.58
CA PRO A 148 -14.70 -23.94 13.59
C PRO A 148 -15.76 -22.88 13.90
N ASP A 149 -15.41 -21.60 13.79
CA ASP A 149 -16.30 -20.46 14.01
C ASP A 149 -16.96 -19.96 12.71
N SER A 150 -16.74 -20.60 11.57
CA SER A 150 -17.44 -20.28 10.32
C SER A 150 -18.45 -21.35 9.95
N GLU A 151 -19.53 -20.98 9.26
CA GLU A 151 -20.48 -21.94 8.70
C GLU A 151 -19.77 -22.94 7.76
N GLY A 152 -18.89 -22.45 6.89
CA GLY A 152 -18.12 -23.28 5.96
C GLY A 152 -17.22 -24.29 6.68
N GLY A 153 -16.51 -23.86 7.72
CA GLY A 153 -15.68 -24.72 8.55
C GLY A 153 -16.50 -25.78 9.31
N LEU A 154 -17.63 -25.38 9.90
CA LEU A 154 -18.55 -26.30 10.59
C LEU A 154 -19.07 -27.39 9.65
N ARG A 155 -19.53 -27.02 8.44
CA ARG A 155 -20.02 -27.97 7.44
C ARG A 155 -18.93 -28.91 6.93
N LYS A 156 -17.72 -28.40 6.69
CA LYS A 156 -16.57 -29.17 6.23
C LYS A 156 -16.11 -30.19 7.27
N GLU A 157 -16.11 -29.83 8.55
CA GLU A 157 -15.79 -30.77 9.64
C GLU A 157 -16.88 -31.82 9.82
N LEU A 158 -18.17 -31.43 9.76
CA LEU A 158 -19.29 -32.37 9.79
C LEU A 158 -19.21 -33.40 8.65
N ASP A 159 -18.99 -32.96 7.41
CA ASP A 159 -18.84 -33.86 6.25
C ASP A 159 -17.69 -34.86 6.43
N LYS A 160 -16.55 -34.39 6.96
CA LYS A 160 -15.40 -35.24 7.27
C LYS A 160 -15.74 -36.29 8.33
N LEU A 161 -16.43 -35.91 9.40
CA LEU A 161 -16.79 -36.82 10.49
C LEU A 161 -17.88 -37.82 10.05
N TYR A 162 -18.91 -37.41 9.31
CA TYR A 162 -19.92 -38.37 8.81
C TYR A 162 -19.33 -39.42 7.85
N LYS A 163 -18.29 -39.05 7.08
CA LYS A 163 -17.56 -39.97 6.20
C LYS A 163 -16.53 -40.84 6.93
N SER A 164 -16.26 -40.57 8.20
CA SER A 164 -15.27 -41.31 8.95
C SER A 164 -15.83 -42.68 9.37
N ARG A 165 -15.03 -43.75 9.21
CA ARG A 165 -15.46 -45.13 9.52
C ARG A 165 -15.82 -45.31 11.00
N ASP A 166 -15.21 -44.49 11.85
CA ASP A 166 -15.36 -44.50 13.29
C ASP A 166 -16.58 -43.71 13.79
N TYR A 167 -17.27 -42.93 12.94
CA TYR A 167 -18.49 -42.21 13.34
C TYR A 167 -19.54 -43.13 13.98
N TRP A 168 -19.75 -44.30 13.39
CA TRP A 168 -20.76 -45.25 13.88
C TRP A 168 -20.32 -46.02 15.13
N THR A 169 -19.03 -45.99 15.48
CA THR A 169 -18.45 -46.84 16.53
C THR A 169 -17.79 -46.06 17.67
N ASN A 170 -17.58 -44.75 17.52
CA ASN A 170 -16.88 -43.91 18.48
C ASN A 170 -17.83 -42.85 19.07
N GLU A 171 -18.11 -42.97 20.37
CA GLU A 171 -19.00 -42.07 21.10
C GLU A 171 -18.48 -40.62 21.14
N ASP A 172 -17.17 -40.41 21.21
CA ASP A 172 -16.58 -39.07 21.22
C ASP A 172 -16.74 -38.38 19.86
N THR A 173 -16.62 -39.15 18.77
CA THR A 173 -16.89 -38.68 17.41
C THR A 173 -18.36 -38.27 17.26
N GLN A 174 -19.30 -39.03 17.82
CA GLN A 174 -20.73 -38.71 17.80
C GLN A 174 -21.06 -37.46 18.62
N LYS A 175 -20.47 -37.34 19.83
CA LYS A 175 -20.59 -36.14 20.68
C LYS A 175 -20.06 -34.90 19.97
N ARG A 176 -18.95 -35.04 19.25
CA ARG A 176 -18.36 -33.97 18.44
C ARG A 176 -19.28 -33.54 17.30
N VAL A 177 -19.87 -34.49 16.57
CA VAL A 177 -20.85 -34.19 15.51
C VAL A 177 -22.07 -33.45 16.08
N SER A 178 -22.57 -33.88 17.24
CA SER A 178 -23.69 -33.22 17.92
C SER A 178 -23.38 -31.77 18.32
N SER A 179 -22.18 -31.51 18.86
CA SER A 179 -21.77 -30.15 19.23
C SER A 179 -21.60 -29.24 18.00
N LEU A 180 -21.03 -29.76 16.91
CA LEU A 180 -20.89 -29.02 15.64
C LEU A 180 -22.25 -28.71 15.01
N ASN A 181 -23.20 -29.66 14.99
CA ASN A 181 -24.56 -29.42 14.52
C ASN A 181 -25.27 -28.34 15.34
N LYS A 182 -25.11 -28.36 16.68
CA LYS A 182 -25.68 -27.33 17.56
C LYS A 182 -25.10 -25.95 17.26
N ALA A 183 -23.79 -25.84 17.06
CA ALA A 183 -23.13 -24.59 16.67
C ALA A 183 -23.60 -24.09 15.30
N LEU A 184 -23.81 -24.99 14.32
CA LEU A 184 -24.32 -24.65 13.00
C LEU A 184 -25.75 -24.09 13.07
N VAL A 185 -26.63 -24.71 13.86
CA VAL A 185 -28.01 -24.23 14.07
C VAL A 185 -28.01 -22.87 14.77
N GLN A 186 -27.16 -22.68 15.77
CA GLN A 186 -27.03 -21.38 16.45
C GLN A 186 -26.58 -20.27 15.50
N LYS A 187 -25.73 -20.59 14.51
CA LYS A 187 -25.16 -19.61 13.58
C LYS A 187 -26.05 -19.34 12.37
N THR A 188 -26.72 -20.35 11.84
CA THR A 188 -27.46 -20.28 10.56
C THR A 188 -28.98 -20.32 10.72
N GLY A 189 -29.47 -20.69 11.91
CA GLY A 189 -30.89 -20.96 12.17
C GLY A 189 -31.41 -22.24 11.50
N LYS A 190 -30.55 -22.99 10.80
CA LYS A 190 -30.92 -24.20 10.05
C LYS A 190 -30.07 -25.40 10.48
N PRO A 191 -30.64 -26.62 10.51
CA PRO A 191 -29.87 -27.83 10.72
C PRO A 191 -28.98 -28.15 9.52
N ASN A 192 -27.99 -29.03 9.73
CA ASN A 192 -27.22 -29.57 8.62
C ASN A 192 -28.11 -30.48 7.75
N GLU A 193 -28.18 -30.20 6.44
CA GLU A 193 -29.02 -30.94 5.49
C GLU A 193 -28.38 -32.26 5.02
N ALA A 194 -27.14 -32.55 5.42
CA ALA A 194 -26.37 -33.72 4.98
C ALA A 194 -26.49 -34.97 5.89
N ALA A 195 -27.49 -35.01 6.78
CA ALA A 195 -27.74 -36.14 7.70
C ALA A 195 -28.78 -37.12 7.13
#